data_AF-A0A523FWR8-F1
#
_entry.id   AF-A0A523FWR8-F1
#
_cell.length_a   1.000
_cell.length_b   1.000
_cell.length_c   1.000
_cell.angle_alpha   90.00
_cell.angle_beta   90.00
_cell.angle_gamma   90.00
#
_symmetry.space_group_name_H-M   'P 1'
#
loop_
_entity.id
_entity.type
_entity.pdbx_description
1 polymer ?
#
loop_
_entity_poly.entity_id
_entity_poly.type
_entity_poly.pdbx_seq_one_letter_code
_entity_poly.pdbx_strand_id
1 'polypeptide(L)'
;MESLNIYPESRQLKHSRVTAPGSVAFHIFDRKGEKLRRYPHHQATFVEADTIAELAAKVGLAPEVLGHTTDTFNAACSDDVPFDPTKPDGKGTHGLDIPKSNWAARIDEPPFRAFSVTCGITFTFGGLKVNQRAQVMNTLHQPIKGLYATGDIIGLFFHNYPSFTGQTRNAVFGRLAGEGAVRDN
;
A
#
# COMPACT_ATOMS: atom_id res chain seq x y z
N MET A 1 -2.63 -21.75 -13.32
CA MET A 1 -2.51 -20.30 -13.50
C MET A 1 -1.48 -19.81 -12.52
N GLU A 2 -0.27 -19.52 -12.98
CA GLU A 2 0.74 -18.87 -12.14
C GLU A 2 0.19 -17.53 -11.66
N SER A 3 0.17 -17.34 -10.34
CA SER A 3 -0.14 -16.05 -9.76
C SER A 3 0.90 -15.04 -10.22
N LEU A 4 0.47 -14.01 -10.97
CA LEU A 4 1.28 -12.83 -11.21
C LEU A 4 1.59 -12.19 -9.85
N ASN A 5 2.74 -12.54 -9.27
CA ASN A 5 3.21 -11.93 -8.04
C ASN A 5 3.90 -10.61 -8.41
N ILE A 6 3.08 -9.58 -8.64
CA ILE A 6 3.53 -8.30 -9.20
C ILE A 6 4.45 -7.53 -8.22
N TYR A 7 4.51 -7.95 -6.95
CA TYR A 7 5.34 -7.32 -5.91
C TYR A 7 5.81 -8.32 -4.83
N PRO A 8 6.82 -9.16 -5.08
CA PRO A 8 7.33 -10.12 -4.09
C PRO A 8 7.77 -9.45 -2.78
N GLU A 9 8.34 -8.25 -2.86
CA GLU A 9 8.80 -7.45 -1.71
C GLU A 9 7.64 -6.97 -0.80
N SER A 10 6.45 -6.75 -1.36
CA SER A 10 5.28 -6.29 -0.60
C SER A 10 4.82 -7.32 0.44
N ARG A 11 5.09 -8.62 0.20
CA ARG A 11 4.79 -9.70 1.13
C ARG A 11 5.72 -9.65 2.35
N GLN A 12 7.01 -9.38 2.13
CA GLN A 12 7.99 -9.23 3.20
C GLN A 12 7.64 -8.03 4.09
N LEU A 13 7.27 -6.90 3.50
CA LEU A 13 6.86 -5.69 4.21
C LEU A 13 5.60 -5.85 5.06
N LYS A 14 4.59 -6.60 4.59
CA LYS A 14 3.39 -6.89 5.38
C LYS A 14 3.71 -7.85 6.53
N HIS A 15 4.51 -8.87 6.28
CA HIS A 15 4.86 -9.87 7.28
C HIS A 15 5.76 -9.31 8.38
N SER A 16 6.72 -8.44 8.05
CA SER A 16 7.60 -7.80 9.03
C SER A 16 6.85 -6.88 10.00
N ARG A 17 5.77 -6.21 9.56
CA ARG A 17 4.93 -5.37 10.45
C ARG A 17 4.12 -6.19 11.44
N VAL A 18 3.55 -7.31 11.00
CA VAL A 18 2.74 -8.19 11.88
C VAL A 18 3.62 -8.84 12.96
N THR A 19 4.87 -9.16 12.61
CA THR A 19 5.85 -9.83 13.49
C THR A 19 6.64 -8.87 14.38
N ALA A 20 6.57 -7.55 14.14
CA ALA A 20 7.16 -6.56 15.02
C ALA A 20 6.46 -6.56 16.41
N PRO A 21 7.18 -6.21 17.49
CA PRO A 21 6.58 -6.06 18.81
C PRO A 21 5.35 -5.13 18.77
N GLY A 22 4.22 -5.59 19.30
CA GLY A 22 2.95 -4.85 19.28
C GLY A 22 2.28 -4.73 17.91
N SER A 23 2.81 -5.39 16.87
CA SER A 23 2.35 -5.30 15.47
C SER A 23 2.30 -3.86 14.93
N VAL A 24 3.24 -3.02 15.37
CA VAL A 24 3.39 -1.62 14.94
C VAL A 24 4.71 -1.44 14.21
N ALA A 25 4.68 -0.63 13.17
CA ALA A 25 5.87 -0.05 12.54
C ALA A 25 5.69 1.47 12.41
N PHE A 26 6.76 2.17 12.05
CA PHE A 26 6.73 3.62 11.86
C PHE A 26 7.10 3.97 10.42
N HIS A 27 6.33 4.89 9.82
CA HIS A 27 6.81 5.64 8.66
C HIS A 27 7.51 6.89 9.16
N ILE A 28 8.74 7.11 8.70
CA ILE A 28 9.54 8.27 9.07
C ILE A 28 9.66 9.18 7.85
N PHE A 29 9.30 10.44 8.05
CA PHE A 29 9.43 11.50 7.05
C PHE A 29 10.25 12.64 7.63
N ASP A 30 10.99 13.31 6.76
CA ASP A 30 11.65 14.57 7.04
C ASP A 30 10.84 15.73 6.42
N ARG A 31 11.36 16.95 6.49
CA ARG A 31 10.71 18.15 5.92
C ARG A 31 10.45 18.02 4.42
N LYS A 32 11.32 17.34 3.66
CA LYS A 32 11.18 17.15 2.22
C LYS A 32 10.05 16.17 1.92
N GLY A 33 10.07 15.02 2.58
CA GLY A 33 9.06 13.97 2.43
C GLY A 33 7.66 14.48 2.78
N GLU A 34 7.55 15.34 3.78
CA GLU A 34 6.26 15.90 4.20
C GLU A 34 5.58 16.74 3.12
N LYS A 35 6.35 17.47 2.30
CA LYS A 35 5.82 18.28 1.18
C LYS A 35 5.22 17.42 0.07
N LEU A 36 5.55 16.13 0.02
CA LEU A 36 5.06 15.19 -0.98
C LEU A 36 3.74 14.51 -0.57
N ARG A 37 3.20 14.82 0.61
CA ARG A 37 1.94 14.23 1.07
C ARG A 37 0.76 14.68 0.20
N ARG A 38 0.06 13.71 -0.38
CA ARG A 38 -1.12 13.92 -1.24
C ARG A 38 -2.33 14.55 -0.51
N TYR A 39 -2.42 14.36 0.80
CA TYR A 39 -3.52 14.86 1.63
C TYR A 39 -2.99 15.52 2.91
N PRO A 40 -2.40 16.73 2.80
CA PRO A 40 -1.74 17.39 3.93
C PRO A 40 -2.71 17.78 5.06
N HIS A 41 -4.00 17.93 4.74
CA HIS A 41 -5.05 18.31 5.71
C HIS A 41 -5.67 17.11 6.45
N HIS A 42 -5.29 15.88 6.10
CA HIS A 42 -5.76 14.70 6.81
C HIS A 42 -4.94 14.54 8.11
N GLN A 43 -5.62 14.65 9.26
CA GLN A 43 -5.02 14.60 10.59
C GLN A 43 -4.66 13.15 10.96
N ALA A 44 -3.67 12.59 10.29
CA ALA A 44 -2.99 11.41 10.81
C ALA A 44 -2.20 11.83 12.05
N THR A 45 -2.32 11.07 13.15
CA THR A 45 -1.53 11.29 14.35
C THR A 45 -0.06 10.98 14.06
N PHE A 46 0.82 11.91 14.40
CA PHE A 46 2.27 11.74 14.28
C PHE A 46 2.97 12.27 15.53
N VAL A 47 4.19 11.79 15.73
CA VAL A 47 5.16 12.34 16.66
C VAL A 47 6.20 13.11 15.88
N GLU A 48 6.58 14.30 16.35
CA GLU A 48 7.57 15.16 15.70
C GLU A 48 8.76 15.44 16.62
N ALA A 49 9.97 15.51 16.06
CA ALA A 49 11.17 15.94 16.75
C ALA A 49 12.19 16.57 15.79
N ASP A 50 13.14 17.35 16.32
CA ASP A 50 14.17 18.00 15.51
C ASP A 50 15.39 17.10 15.27
N THR A 51 15.46 15.95 15.96
CA THR A 51 16.51 14.94 15.75
C THR A 51 15.94 13.52 15.70
N ILE A 52 16.64 12.62 15.00
CA ILE A 52 16.28 11.19 14.95
C ILE A 52 16.33 10.54 16.33
N ALA A 53 17.29 10.93 17.18
CA ALA A 53 17.42 10.41 18.53
C ALA A 53 16.23 10.79 19.42
N GLU A 54 15.81 12.07 19.37
CA GLU A 54 14.60 12.52 20.07
C GLU A 54 13.33 11.86 19.52
N LEU A 55 13.24 11.70 18.20
CA LEU A 55 12.12 11.03 17.58
C LEU A 55 11.99 9.59 18.09
N ALA A 56 13.11 8.85 18.10
CA ALA A 56 13.18 7.47 18.59
C ALA A 56 12.67 7.36 20.03
N ALA A 57 13.17 8.23 20.92
CA ALA A 57 12.76 8.25 22.32
C ALA A 57 11.25 8.50 22.47
N LYS A 58 10.69 9.45 21.71
CA LYS A 58 9.25 9.77 21.77
C LYS A 58 8.35 8.64 21.26
N VAL A 59 8.84 7.78 20.35
CA VAL A 59 8.07 6.62 19.84
C VAL A 59 8.43 5.30 20.52
N GLY A 60 9.28 5.31 21.54
CA GLY A 60 9.68 4.12 22.28
C GLY A 60 10.66 3.21 21.53
N LEU A 61 11.42 3.75 20.58
CA LEU A 61 12.50 3.06 19.90
C LEU A 61 13.86 3.41 20.53
N ALA A 62 14.82 2.50 20.40
CA ALA A 62 16.19 2.74 20.84
C ALA A 62 16.88 3.77 19.92
N PRO A 63 17.34 4.92 20.44
CA PRO A 63 17.93 6.00 19.63
C PRO A 63 19.09 5.57 18.74
N GLU A 64 19.97 4.74 19.27
CA GLU A 64 21.15 4.21 18.58
C GLU A 64 20.77 3.31 17.41
N VAL A 65 19.71 2.50 17.55
CA VAL A 65 19.24 1.59 16.51
C VAL A 65 18.58 2.38 15.38
N LEU A 66 17.72 3.34 15.72
CA LEU A 66 17.05 4.15 14.71
C LEU A 66 18.05 5.08 13.98
N GLY A 67 18.99 5.67 14.72
CA GLY A 67 20.08 6.45 14.16
C GLY A 67 20.88 5.64 13.15
N HIS A 68 21.39 4.48 13.55
CA HIS A 68 22.14 3.59 12.67
C HIS A 68 21.36 3.18 11.41
N THR A 69 20.06 2.87 11.56
CA THR A 69 19.18 2.53 10.43
C THR A 69 19.04 3.70 9.45
N THR A 70 18.85 4.90 9.98
CA THR A 70 18.68 6.13 9.17
C THR A 70 19.97 6.48 8.45
N ASP A 71 21.11 6.40 9.13
CA ASP A 71 22.43 6.66 8.55
C ASP A 71 22.77 5.65 7.45
N THR A 72 22.49 4.36 7.70
CA THR A 72 22.70 3.29 6.71
C THR A 72 21.84 3.49 5.47
N PHE A 73 20.56 3.87 5.65
CA PHE A 73 19.67 4.18 4.53
C PHE A 73 20.16 5.41 3.75
N ASN A 74 20.51 6.49 4.44
CA ASN A 74 20.98 7.74 3.83
C ASN A 74 22.27 7.54 3.04
N ALA A 75 23.20 6.72 3.55
CA ALA A 75 24.44 6.36 2.87
C ALA A 75 24.20 5.51 1.61
N ALA A 76 23.11 4.73 1.58
CA ALA A 76 22.77 3.88 0.46
C ALA A 76 22.08 4.63 -0.69
N CYS A 77 21.51 5.82 -0.45
CA CYS A 77 20.86 6.63 -1.49
C CYS A 77 21.88 7.12 -2.53
N SER A 78 21.65 6.81 -3.82
CA SER A 78 22.46 7.38 -4.92
C SER A 78 22.14 8.85 -5.11
N ASP A 79 23.16 9.70 -5.25
CA ASP A 79 23.02 11.12 -5.59
C ASP A 79 23.15 11.40 -7.09
N ASP A 80 23.47 10.38 -7.90
CA ASP A 80 23.72 10.50 -9.33
C ASP A 80 22.44 10.71 -10.16
N VAL A 81 21.30 10.28 -9.60
CA VAL A 81 20.00 10.38 -10.24
C VAL A 81 19.16 11.46 -9.56
N PRO A 82 18.63 12.45 -10.30
CA PRO A 82 17.75 13.46 -9.73
C PRO A 82 16.42 12.85 -9.28
N PHE A 83 15.90 13.34 -8.16
CA PHE A 83 14.62 12.90 -7.62
C PHE A 83 13.46 13.46 -8.46
N ASP A 84 12.57 12.58 -8.94
CA ASP A 84 11.35 12.95 -9.64
C ASP A 84 10.16 12.15 -9.08
N PRO A 85 9.28 12.77 -8.26
CA PRO A 85 8.18 12.07 -7.61
C PRO A 85 7.04 11.69 -8.58
N THR A 86 7.10 12.13 -9.84
CA THR A 86 6.00 11.97 -10.80
C THR A 86 6.11 10.72 -11.68
N LYS A 87 7.28 10.06 -11.67
CA LYS A 87 7.57 8.86 -12.47
C LYS A 87 8.57 7.96 -11.75
N PRO A 88 8.68 6.67 -12.11
CA PRO A 88 9.80 5.84 -11.65
C PRO A 88 11.12 6.47 -12.12
N ASP A 89 11.83 7.13 -11.21
CA ASP A 89 12.96 8.00 -11.50
C ASP A 89 14.30 7.25 -11.59
N GLY A 90 14.34 5.98 -11.17
CA GLY A 90 15.57 5.19 -11.08
C GLY A 90 16.49 5.62 -9.94
N LYS A 91 16.10 6.59 -9.11
CA LYS A 91 16.89 7.02 -7.95
C LYS A 91 16.75 5.96 -6.85
N GLY A 92 17.70 5.04 -6.78
CA GLY A 92 17.65 3.88 -5.92
C GLY A 92 18.59 3.90 -4.72
N THR A 93 18.58 2.79 -3.97
CA THR A 93 19.59 2.48 -2.96
C THR A 93 20.51 1.35 -3.40
N HIS A 94 21.76 1.37 -2.92
CA HIS A 94 22.77 0.34 -3.16
C HIS A 94 23.33 -0.19 -1.83
N GLY A 95 23.57 -1.50 -1.76
CA GLY A 95 24.20 -2.13 -0.58
C GLY A 95 23.27 -2.42 0.60
N LEU A 96 21.95 -2.21 0.45
CA LEU A 96 20.96 -2.66 1.43
C LEU A 96 20.46 -4.08 1.10
N ASP A 97 20.13 -4.86 2.13
CA ASP A 97 19.50 -6.18 1.98
C ASP A 97 18.18 -6.12 1.20
N ILE A 98 17.43 -5.03 1.39
CA ILE A 98 16.22 -4.72 0.65
C ILE A 98 16.48 -3.43 -0.14
N PRO A 99 16.86 -3.53 -1.43
CA PRO A 99 17.14 -2.36 -2.24
C PRO A 99 15.84 -1.64 -2.61
N LYS A 100 15.92 -0.32 -2.76
CA LYS A 100 14.83 0.51 -3.26
C LYS A 100 15.18 0.92 -4.69
N SER A 101 14.35 0.59 -5.67
CA SER A 101 14.68 0.83 -7.09
C SER A 101 14.36 2.26 -7.57
N ASN A 102 13.53 3.01 -6.84
CA ASN A 102 13.07 4.36 -7.21
C ASN A 102 12.77 5.21 -5.98
N TRP A 103 12.82 6.54 -6.13
CA TRP A 103 12.44 7.54 -5.13
C TRP A 103 13.20 7.43 -3.81
N ALA A 104 14.45 6.96 -3.83
CA ALA A 104 15.31 6.90 -2.66
C ALA A 104 15.84 8.31 -2.33
N ALA A 105 15.19 8.98 -1.37
CA ALA A 105 15.58 10.29 -0.87
C ALA A 105 16.09 10.16 0.57
N ARG A 106 17.18 10.86 0.88
CA ARG A 106 17.75 10.93 2.25
C ARG A 106 16.73 11.52 3.22
N ILE A 107 16.78 11.04 4.46
CA ILE A 107 16.04 11.51 5.63
C ILE A 107 17.04 12.30 6.49
N ASP A 108 17.22 13.59 6.21
CA ASP A 108 18.28 14.41 6.82
C ASP A 108 17.86 15.86 7.13
N GLU A 109 16.63 16.27 6.78
CA GLU A 109 16.14 17.63 7.02
C GLU A 109 15.03 17.68 8.10
N PRO A 110 15.31 18.17 9.32
CA PRO A 110 14.30 18.28 10.36
C PRO A 110 13.19 19.29 9.97
N PRO A 111 11.99 19.24 10.57
CA PRO A 111 11.59 18.30 11.60
C PRO A 111 11.34 16.90 11.04
N PHE A 112 11.62 15.89 11.86
CA PHE A 112 11.33 14.50 11.56
C PHE A 112 9.99 14.09 12.15
N ARG A 113 9.18 13.38 11.38
CA ARG A 113 7.84 12.91 11.76
C ARG A 113 7.77 11.39 11.70
N ALA A 114 7.25 10.79 12.75
CA ALA A 114 6.95 9.36 12.81
C ALA A 114 5.43 9.14 12.84
N PHE A 115 4.93 8.34 11.88
CA PHE A 115 3.55 7.90 11.82
C PHE A 115 3.49 6.43 12.19
N SER A 116 2.81 6.11 13.30
CA SER A 116 2.57 4.73 13.70
C SER A 116 1.60 4.06 12.74
N VAL A 117 1.98 2.90 12.21
CA VAL A 117 1.16 2.11 11.31
C VAL A 117 1.06 0.67 11.80
N THR A 118 -0.13 0.10 11.70
CA THR A 118 -0.39 -1.32 11.94
C THR A 118 -1.11 -1.93 10.74
N CYS A 119 -1.21 -3.25 10.71
CA CYS A 119 -1.95 -3.95 9.68
C CYS A 119 -3.46 -3.88 9.99
N GLY A 120 -4.23 -3.40 9.02
CA GLY A 120 -5.69 -3.42 9.05
C GLY A 120 -6.27 -4.28 7.93
N ILE A 121 -7.48 -4.80 8.14
CA ILE A 121 -8.25 -5.46 7.09
C ILE A 121 -8.77 -4.37 6.14
N THR A 122 -8.40 -4.45 4.85
CA THR A 122 -8.84 -3.45 3.86
C THR A 122 -10.16 -3.83 3.21
N PHE A 123 -10.30 -5.06 2.70
CA PHE A 123 -11.53 -5.64 2.14
C PHE A 123 -11.34 -7.15 1.92
N THR A 124 -12.41 -7.85 1.55
CA THR A 124 -12.41 -9.29 1.26
C THR A 124 -12.24 -9.58 -0.23
N PHE A 125 -11.41 -10.56 -0.58
CA PHE A 125 -11.22 -10.97 -1.98
C PHE A 125 -12.33 -11.87 -2.53
N GLY A 126 -12.94 -12.65 -1.63
CA GLY A 126 -14.06 -13.52 -1.94
C GLY A 126 -15.39 -12.77 -2.01
N GLY A 127 -16.42 -13.47 -2.49
CA GLY A 127 -17.76 -12.92 -2.63
C GLY A 127 -18.62 -13.82 -3.54
N LEU A 128 -19.74 -13.27 -4.00
CA LEU A 128 -20.62 -13.93 -4.96
C LEU A 128 -19.86 -14.22 -6.27
N LYS A 129 -20.04 -15.44 -6.79
CA LYS A 129 -19.57 -15.79 -8.13
C LYS A 129 -20.48 -15.11 -9.15
N VAL A 130 -19.89 -14.35 -10.06
CA VAL A 130 -20.59 -13.75 -11.20
C VAL A 130 -19.98 -14.22 -12.53
N ASN A 131 -20.77 -14.24 -13.59
CA ASN A 131 -20.24 -14.42 -14.94
C ASN A 131 -19.77 -13.08 -15.56
N GLN A 132 -19.31 -13.12 -16.81
CA GLN A 132 -18.84 -11.95 -17.57
C GLN A 132 -19.93 -10.89 -17.84
N ARG A 133 -21.19 -11.18 -17.51
CA ARG A 133 -22.33 -10.26 -17.64
C ARG A 133 -22.81 -9.75 -16.27
N ALA A 134 -22.02 -9.94 -15.22
CA ALA A 134 -22.34 -9.59 -13.84
C ALA A 134 -23.56 -10.33 -13.24
N GLN A 135 -24.01 -11.44 -13.85
CA GLN A 135 -25.10 -12.27 -13.31
C GLN A 135 -24.58 -13.16 -12.20
N VAL A 136 -25.31 -13.24 -11.09
CA VAL A 136 -24.96 -14.11 -9.96
C VAL A 136 -25.18 -15.57 -10.33
N MET A 137 -24.19 -16.40 -10.02
CA MET A 137 -24.20 -17.83 -10.32
C MET A 137 -24.65 -18.62 -9.09
N ASN A 138 -25.56 -19.58 -9.28
CA ASN A 138 -25.92 -20.54 -8.25
C ASN A 138 -24.82 -21.60 -8.03
N THR A 139 -25.05 -22.54 -7.11
CA THR A 139 -24.13 -23.64 -6.78
C THR A 139 -23.95 -24.64 -7.92
N LEU A 140 -24.87 -24.68 -8.90
CA LEU A 140 -24.76 -25.48 -10.13
C LEU A 140 -24.11 -24.70 -11.29
N HIS A 141 -23.54 -23.52 -11.02
CA HIS A 141 -22.95 -22.63 -12.02
C HIS A 141 -23.92 -22.20 -13.12
N GLN A 142 -25.19 -21.99 -12.77
CA GLN A 142 -26.21 -21.41 -13.63
C GLN A 142 -26.53 -19.98 -13.17
N PRO A 143 -26.80 -19.04 -14.10
CA PRO A 143 -27.17 -17.69 -13.74
C PRO A 143 -28.54 -17.68 -13.07
N ILE A 144 -28.66 -16.96 -11.95
CA ILE A 144 -29.92 -16.69 -11.28
C ILE A 144 -30.61 -15.55 -12.04
N LYS A 145 -31.78 -15.83 -12.63
CA LYS A 145 -32.53 -14.85 -13.42
C LYS A 145 -32.87 -13.61 -12.58
N GLY A 146 -32.57 -12.44 -13.12
CA GLY A 146 -32.86 -11.15 -12.48
C GLY A 146 -31.88 -10.73 -11.39
N LEU A 147 -30.87 -11.54 -11.05
CA LEU A 147 -29.92 -11.24 -9.98
C LEU A 147 -28.53 -10.92 -10.53
N TYR A 148 -28.10 -9.67 -10.31
CA TYR A 148 -26.81 -9.13 -10.74
C TYR A 148 -26.04 -8.61 -9.53
N ALA A 149 -24.71 -8.64 -9.58
CA ALA A 149 -23.86 -8.13 -8.51
C ALA A 149 -22.61 -7.44 -9.05
N THR A 150 -22.16 -6.43 -8.31
CA THR A 150 -20.96 -5.63 -8.57
C THR A 150 -20.42 -5.08 -7.24
N GLY A 151 -19.19 -4.59 -7.21
CA GLY A 151 -18.59 -4.06 -5.99
C GLY A 151 -17.71 -5.07 -5.26
N ASP A 152 -17.43 -4.81 -3.99
CA ASP A 152 -16.68 -5.74 -3.13
C ASP A 152 -17.44 -7.01 -2.76
N ILE A 153 -18.75 -7.08 -3.07
CA ILE A 153 -19.57 -8.27 -2.84
C ILE A 153 -19.26 -9.42 -3.81
N ILE A 154 -18.59 -9.16 -4.93
CA ILE A 154 -18.24 -10.19 -5.92
C ILE A 154 -16.84 -10.75 -5.67
N GLY A 155 -16.69 -12.07 -5.80
CA GLY A 155 -15.41 -12.74 -5.69
C GLY A 155 -14.64 -12.66 -7.01
N LEU A 156 -13.55 -11.89 -7.04
CA LEU A 156 -12.72 -11.71 -8.24
C LEU A 156 -11.24 -12.01 -8.00
N PHE A 157 -10.74 -11.72 -6.80
CA PHE A 157 -9.33 -11.87 -6.48
C PHE A 157 -9.08 -13.17 -5.72
N PHE A 158 -7.89 -13.74 -5.91
CA PHE A 158 -7.44 -14.92 -5.20
C PHE A 158 -6.00 -14.71 -4.76
N HIS A 159 -5.70 -14.99 -3.49
CA HIS A 159 -4.42 -14.73 -2.80
C HIS A 159 -3.95 -13.27 -2.67
N ASN A 160 -4.11 -12.43 -3.70
CA ASN A 160 -3.76 -11.02 -3.67
C ASN A 160 -4.60 -10.23 -4.68
N TYR A 161 -4.61 -8.91 -4.55
CA TYR A 161 -5.20 -8.00 -5.53
C TYR A 161 -4.14 -7.02 -6.04
N PRO A 162 -4.08 -6.73 -7.35
CA PRO A 162 -3.25 -5.64 -7.84
C PRO A 162 -3.83 -4.30 -7.39
N SER A 163 -2.98 -3.38 -6.94
CA SER A 163 -3.40 -2.06 -6.47
C SER A 163 -4.35 -1.37 -7.46
N PHE A 164 -5.36 -0.68 -6.94
CA PHE A 164 -6.37 0.08 -7.70
C PHE A 164 -7.35 -0.73 -8.57
N THR A 165 -7.19 -2.05 -8.70
CA THR A 165 -8.10 -2.87 -9.53
C THR A 165 -9.51 -3.02 -8.95
N GLY A 166 -9.71 -2.77 -7.64
CA GLY A 166 -11.04 -2.73 -7.03
C GLY A 166 -11.95 -1.64 -7.63
N GLN A 167 -11.40 -0.48 -7.97
CA GLN A 167 -12.15 0.61 -8.60
C GLN A 167 -12.49 0.29 -10.06
N THR A 168 -11.51 -0.26 -10.80
CA THR A 168 -11.72 -0.73 -12.17
C THR A 168 -12.80 -1.80 -12.24
N ARG A 169 -12.77 -2.78 -11.33
CA ARG A 169 -13.82 -3.79 -11.18
C ARG A 169 -15.19 -3.14 -11.02
N ASN A 170 -15.32 -2.18 -10.11
CA ASN A 170 -16.60 -1.51 -9.82
C ASN A 170 -17.13 -0.78 -11.05
N ALA A 171 -16.27 -0.09 -11.80
CA ALA A 171 -16.66 0.60 -13.03
C ALA A 171 -17.16 -0.37 -14.12
N VAL A 172 -16.42 -1.46 -14.35
CA VAL A 172 -16.76 -2.44 -15.40
C VAL A 172 -18.00 -3.24 -15.04
N PHE A 173 -17.99 -3.91 -13.87
CA PHE A 173 -19.12 -4.75 -13.46
C PHE A 173 -20.35 -3.92 -13.08
N GLY A 174 -20.17 -2.68 -12.62
CA GLY A 174 -21.28 -1.77 -12.36
C GLY A 174 -22.06 -1.44 -13.62
N ARG A 175 -21.34 -1.12 -14.71
CA ARG A 175 -21.96 -0.92 -16.02
C ARG A 175 -22.67 -2.18 -16.52
N LEU A 176 -22.00 -3.34 -16.46
CA LEU A 176 -22.56 -4.62 -16.93
C LEU A 176 -23.82 -5.02 -16.16
N ALA A 177 -23.79 -4.88 -14.82
CA ALA A 177 -24.92 -5.17 -13.97
C ALA A 177 -26.10 -4.24 -14.27
N GLY A 178 -25.85 -2.94 -14.45
CA GLY A 178 -26.89 -1.97 -14.80
C GLY A 178 -27.52 -2.24 -16.17
N GLU A 179 -26.72 -2.43 -17.21
CA GLU A 179 -27.21 -2.76 -18.56
C GLU A 179 -27.97 -4.09 -18.58
N GLY A 180 -27.47 -5.10 -17.85
CA GLY A 180 -28.12 -6.41 -17.73
C GLY A 180 -29.46 -6.35 -17.01
N ALA A 181 -29.52 -5.61 -15.90
CA ALA A 181 -30.73 -5.45 -15.11
C ALA A 181 -31.86 -4.74 -15.86
N VAL A 182 -31.54 -3.84 -16.80
CA VAL A 182 -32.54 -3.19 -17.66
C VAL A 182 -32.95 -4.06 -18.84
N ARG A 183 -32.00 -4.72 -19.51
CA ARG A 183 -32.29 -5.51 -20.72
C ARG A 183 -33.06 -6.80 -20.42
N ASP A 184 -32.74 -7.43 -19.29
CA ASP A 184 -33.21 -8.79 -18.99
C ASP A 184 -34.45 -8.79 -18.05
N ASN A 185 -35.03 -7.60 -17.80
CA ASN A 185 -36.18 -7.35 -16.93
C ASN A 185 -37.27 -6.58 -17.69
#